data_AF-A0A2K3MEW9-F1
#
_entry.id   AF-A0A2K3MEW9-F1
#
_cell.length_a   1.000
_cell.length_b   1.000
_cell.length_c   1.000
_cell.angle_alpha   90.00
_cell.angle_beta   90.00
_cell.angle_gamma   90.00
#
_symmetry.space_group_name_H-M   'P 1'
#
loop_
_entity.id
_entity.type
_entity.pdbx_description
1 polymer ?
#
loop_
_entity_poly.entity_id
_entity_poly.type
_entity_poly.pdbx_seq_one_letter_code
_entity_poly.pdbx_strand_id
1 'polypeptide(L)'
;IHCDLKPSNVLLDEDMVAHVSDFGIARLVSTISGNSSTIGIKGSVGYAPPEYGMGSEVSTSGDIYSFGILMLEMLTGRRPTDEVFKDGQNLHNFVAISFPDNLGNIFYPHLVSRDEVAEDGNYENLIPTIKECLVSLFKIGLVCSMESPKERMNIADVTRELSIIRKTFLTGEIN
;
A
#
# COMPACT_ATOMS: atom_id res chain seq x y z
N ILE A 1 9.39 -1.20 14.80
CA ILE A 1 8.17 -1.72 14.13
C ILE A 1 7.02 -0.84 14.54
N HIS A 2 6.30 -0.24 13.59
CA HIS A 2 5.25 0.75 13.82
C HIS A 2 3.97 0.10 14.35
N CYS A 3 3.54 -1.01 13.74
CA CYS A 3 2.34 -1.80 14.05
C CYS A 3 0.99 -1.15 13.70
N ASP A 4 0.95 0.13 13.32
CA ASP A 4 -0.29 0.82 12.94
C ASP A 4 -0.11 1.79 11.75
N LEU A 5 0.52 1.33 10.66
CA LEU A 5 0.61 2.18 9.45
C LEU A 5 -0.75 2.25 8.75
N LYS A 6 -1.24 3.47 8.56
CA LYS A 6 -2.51 3.81 7.89
C LYS A 6 -2.48 5.28 7.47
N PRO A 7 -3.37 5.74 6.56
CA PRO A 7 -3.35 7.11 6.07
C PRO A 7 -3.36 8.18 7.16
N SER A 8 -4.16 8.03 8.22
CA SER A 8 -4.23 9.03 9.30
C SER A 8 -2.95 9.17 10.11
N ASN A 9 -2.04 8.21 9.99
CA ASN A 9 -0.75 8.20 10.69
C ASN A 9 0.40 8.65 9.76
N VAL A 10 0.09 9.06 8.53
CA VAL A 10 1.03 9.70 7.59
C VAL A 10 0.61 11.16 7.42
N LEU A 11 1.39 12.06 8.00
CA LEU A 11 1.17 13.50 7.92
C LEU A 11 1.88 14.08 6.69
N LEU A 12 1.35 15.15 6.11
CA LEU A 12 2.00 15.89 5.04
C LEU A 12 2.38 17.28 5.57
N ASP A 13 3.62 17.70 5.32
CA ASP A 13 4.08 19.06 5.64
C ASP A 13 3.77 20.06 4.52
N GLU A 14 4.25 21.29 4.67
CA GLU A 14 4.05 22.39 3.71
C GLU A 14 4.64 22.10 2.31
N ASP A 15 5.65 21.23 2.24
CA ASP A 15 6.33 20.83 1.01
C ASP A 15 5.76 19.51 0.43
N MET A 16 4.61 19.04 0.96
CA MET A 16 4.00 17.75 0.61
C MET A 16 4.91 16.54 0.88
N VAL A 17 5.84 16.66 1.82
CA VAL A 17 6.67 15.53 2.28
C VAL A 17 5.89 14.74 3.32
N ALA A 18 5.88 13.42 3.15
CA ALA A 18 5.20 12.49 4.04
C ALA A 18 6.03 12.18 5.30
N HIS A 19 5.43 12.35 6.48
CA HIS A 19 6.00 12.08 7.80
C HIS A 19 5.17 11.04 8.54
N VAL A 20 5.79 9.92 8.91
CA VAL A 20 5.14 8.88 9.73
C VAL A 20 4.99 9.38 11.17
N SER A 21 3.82 9.19 11.75
CA SER A 21 3.42 9.65 13.08
C SER A 21 2.70 8.53 13.86
N ASP A 22 2.37 8.80 15.13
CA ASP A 22 1.66 7.88 16.03
C ASP A 22 2.38 6.54 16.31
N PHE A 23 3.50 6.64 17.02
CA PHE A 23 4.27 5.49 17.51
C PHE A 23 3.72 4.91 18.82
N GLY A 24 2.47 5.21 19.20
CA GLY A 24 1.90 4.84 20.51
C GLY A 24 1.88 3.32 20.77
N ILE A 25 1.81 2.52 19.71
CA ILE A 25 1.88 1.05 19.80
C ILE A 25 3.15 0.46 19.18
N ALA A 26 4.13 1.30 18.82
CA ALA A 26 5.37 0.84 18.23
C ALA A 26 6.14 -0.07 19.18
N ARG A 27 7.00 -0.92 18.60
CA ARG A 27 7.84 -1.86 19.33
C ARG A 27 9.28 -1.76 18.86
N LEU A 28 10.17 -1.66 19.84
CA LEU A 28 11.61 -1.80 19.64
C LEU A 28 11.94 -3.29 19.76
N VAL A 29 12.43 -3.88 18.67
CA VAL A 29 12.88 -5.27 18.70
C VAL A 29 14.37 -5.26 18.98
N SER A 30 14.73 -5.74 20.17
CA SER A 30 16.10 -6.05 20.54
C SER A 30 16.49 -7.38 19.87
N THR A 31 17.69 -7.46 19.29
CA THR A 31 18.29 -8.72 18.79
C THR A 31 18.53 -9.75 19.89
N ILE A 32 18.46 -9.34 21.15
CA ILE A 32 18.53 -10.21 22.33
C ILE A 32 17.11 -10.69 22.61
N SER A 33 16.90 -11.98 22.31
CA SER A 33 15.67 -12.75 22.45
C SER A 33 14.86 -12.37 23.70
N GLY A 34 13.66 -11.86 23.48
CA GLY A 34 12.70 -11.55 24.53
C GLY A 34 11.31 -11.57 23.94
N ASN A 35 10.67 -12.74 24.01
CA ASN A 35 9.27 -12.96 23.63
C ASN A 35 8.38 -11.89 24.29
N SER A 36 8.02 -10.86 23.54
CA SER A 36 7.06 -9.85 23.97
C SER A 36 5.69 -10.23 23.42
N SER A 37 5.14 -11.34 23.91
CA SER A 37 3.76 -11.72 23.67
C SER A 37 2.84 -10.70 24.36
N THR A 38 2.37 -9.73 23.59
CA THR A 38 1.26 -8.88 24.05
C THR A 38 -0.04 -9.51 23.58
N ILE A 39 -0.84 -9.91 24.55
CA ILE A 39 -2.21 -10.39 24.39
C ILE A 39 -3.06 -9.18 23.98
N GLY A 40 -3.40 -9.07 22.69
CA GLY A 40 -4.26 -8.01 22.15
C GLY A 40 -4.17 -7.94 20.63
N ILE A 41 -5.31 -7.70 19.96
CA ILE A 41 -5.35 -7.41 18.52
C ILE A 41 -4.54 -6.12 18.29
N LYS A 42 -3.55 -6.18 17.40
CA LYS A 42 -2.68 -5.05 17.06
C LYS A 42 -3.01 -4.49 15.69
N GLY A 43 -2.91 -3.17 15.58
CA GLY A 43 -3.14 -2.42 14.34
C GLY A 43 -4.61 -2.10 14.11
N SER A 44 -4.85 -1.31 13.07
CA SER A 44 -6.19 -0.87 12.67
C SER A 44 -6.88 -1.87 11.75
N VAL A 45 -8.20 -2.01 11.91
CA VAL A 45 -9.05 -2.87 11.06
C VAL A 45 -8.83 -2.52 9.59
N GLY A 46 -8.63 -3.55 8.76
CA GLY A 46 -8.36 -3.42 7.32
C GLY A 46 -6.87 -3.25 6.97
N TYR A 47 -6.04 -2.74 7.88
CA TYR A 47 -4.59 -2.53 7.66
C TYR A 47 -3.73 -3.53 8.43
N ALA A 48 -4.26 -4.10 9.51
CA ALA A 48 -3.57 -5.08 10.32
C ALA A 48 -3.34 -6.36 9.49
N PRO A 49 -2.10 -6.90 9.48
CA PRO A 49 -1.82 -8.13 8.77
C PRO A 49 -2.54 -9.32 9.43
N PRO A 50 -3.02 -10.29 8.64
CA PRO A 50 -3.89 -11.37 9.13
C PRO A 50 -3.23 -12.23 10.21
N GLU A 51 -1.91 -12.42 10.14
CA GLU A 51 -1.18 -13.22 11.13
C GLU A 51 -1.15 -12.61 12.54
N TYR A 52 -1.41 -11.31 12.70
CA TYR A 52 -1.53 -10.68 14.02
C TYR A 52 -2.81 -11.10 14.73
N GLY A 53 -3.90 -11.35 13.99
CA GLY A 53 -5.12 -11.94 14.54
C GLY A 53 -4.94 -13.39 14.98
N MET A 54 -3.91 -14.07 14.46
CA MET A 54 -3.54 -15.45 14.81
C MET A 54 -2.51 -15.53 15.96
N GLY A 55 -2.15 -14.39 16.57
CA GLY A 55 -1.22 -14.33 17.69
C GLY A 55 0.26 -14.31 17.31
N SER A 56 0.58 -14.06 16.03
CA SER A 56 1.98 -13.89 15.60
C SER A 56 2.61 -12.64 16.24
N GLU A 57 3.93 -12.69 16.41
CA GLU A 57 4.69 -11.53 16.88
C GLU A 57 4.71 -10.41 15.83
N VAL A 58 4.91 -9.18 16.32
CA VAL A 58 5.06 -8.03 15.42
C VAL A 58 6.37 -8.13 14.65
N SER A 59 6.34 -7.72 13.40
CA SER A 59 7.46 -7.85 12.47
C SER A 59 7.50 -6.66 11.53
N THR A 60 8.66 -6.40 10.94
CA THR A 60 8.79 -5.43 9.85
C THR A 60 7.93 -5.82 8.66
N SER A 61 7.76 -7.13 8.37
CA SER A 61 6.83 -7.61 7.34
C SER A 61 5.37 -7.27 7.63
N GLY A 62 4.98 -7.06 8.88
CA GLY A 62 3.64 -6.55 9.22
C GLY A 62 3.46 -5.09 8.82
N ASP A 63 4.47 -4.24 9.07
CA ASP A 63 4.47 -2.84 8.60
C ASP A 63 4.41 -2.78 7.04
N ILE A 64 5.08 -3.72 6.35
CA ILE A 64 5.01 -3.85 4.88
C ILE A 64 3.59 -4.18 4.40
N TYR A 65 2.87 -5.07 5.08
CA TYR A 65 1.49 -5.38 4.74
C TYR A 65 0.60 -4.14 4.83
N SER A 66 0.68 -3.43 5.96
CA SER A 66 -0.09 -2.20 6.18
C SER A 66 0.26 -1.12 5.15
N PHE A 67 1.55 -0.99 4.78
CA PHE A 67 1.98 -0.12 3.68
C PHE A 67 1.35 -0.53 2.34
N GLY A 68 1.29 -1.83 2.03
CA GLY A 68 0.64 -2.33 0.83
C GLY A 68 -0.83 -1.95 0.76
N ILE A 69 -1.58 -2.13 1.86
CA ILE A 69 -2.99 -1.71 1.94
C ILE A 69 -3.14 -0.20 1.76
N LEU A 70 -2.31 0.60 2.43
CA LEU A 70 -2.30 2.06 2.31
C LEU A 70 -2.08 2.48 0.85
N MET A 71 -1.12 1.85 0.16
CA MET A 71 -0.87 2.10 -1.27
C MET A 71 -2.08 1.75 -2.14
N LEU A 72 -2.70 0.59 -1.92
CA LEU A 72 -3.89 0.18 -2.68
C LEU A 72 -5.08 1.11 -2.43
N GLU A 73 -5.26 1.61 -1.20
CA GLU A 73 -6.29 2.59 -0.87
C GLU A 73 -6.05 3.90 -1.62
N MET A 74 -4.82 4.40 -1.66
CA MET A 74 -4.49 5.60 -2.44
C MET A 74 -4.82 5.40 -3.92
N LEU A 75 -4.41 4.26 -4.49
CA LEU A 75 -4.58 3.96 -5.92
C LEU A 75 -6.04 3.77 -6.34
N THR A 76 -6.89 3.31 -5.43
CA THR A 76 -8.31 2.99 -5.71
C THR A 76 -9.29 3.99 -5.15
N GLY A 77 -8.87 4.84 -4.22
CA GLY A 77 -9.75 5.73 -3.45
C GLY A 77 -10.74 4.98 -2.55
N ARG A 78 -10.53 3.68 -2.31
CA ARG A 78 -11.43 2.82 -1.52
C ARG A 78 -10.79 2.48 -0.19
N ARG A 79 -11.54 2.69 0.90
CA ARG A 79 -11.06 2.35 2.23
C ARG A 79 -11.14 0.84 2.41
N PRO A 80 -10.18 0.19 3.09
CA PRO A 80 -10.26 -1.25 3.36
C PRO A 80 -11.46 -1.65 4.23
N THR A 81 -12.16 -0.69 4.85
CA THR A 81 -13.38 -0.89 5.64
C THR A 81 -14.67 -0.48 4.91
N ASP A 82 -14.61 -0.19 3.61
CA ASP A 82 -15.81 0.15 2.84
C ASP A 82 -16.82 -1.02 2.86
N GLU A 83 -18.12 -0.69 2.92
CA GLU A 83 -19.21 -1.68 3.03
C GLU A 83 -19.31 -2.63 1.83
N VAL A 84 -18.61 -2.34 0.73
CA VAL A 84 -18.53 -3.21 -0.45
C VAL A 84 -17.70 -4.47 -0.18
N PHE A 85 -16.83 -4.44 0.83
CA PHE A 85 -15.98 -5.57 1.24
C PHE A 85 -16.69 -6.43 2.29
N LYS A 86 -17.65 -7.23 1.83
CA LYS A 86 -18.39 -8.23 2.63
C LYS A 86 -17.93 -9.65 2.28
N ASP A 87 -18.36 -10.61 3.10
CA ASP A 87 -18.21 -12.05 2.83
C ASP A 87 -16.75 -12.51 2.61
N GLY A 88 -15.82 -11.94 3.40
CA GLY A 88 -14.39 -12.28 3.33
C GLY A 88 -13.63 -11.60 2.20
N GLN A 89 -14.28 -10.73 1.41
CA GLN A 89 -13.57 -9.84 0.51
C GLN A 89 -12.83 -8.76 1.29
N ASN A 90 -11.71 -8.31 0.73
CA ASN A 90 -10.90 -7.21 1.25
C ASN A 90 -10.33 -6.42 0.06
N LEU A 91 -9.68 -5.28 0.36
CA LEU A 91 -9.11 -4.41 -0.66
C LEU A 91 -8.06 -5.12 -1.53
N HIS A 92 -7.21 -5.98 -0.94
CA HIS A 92 -6.22 -6.76 -1.69
C HIS A 92 -6.89 -7.64 -2.75
N ASN A 93 -7.88 -8.45 -2.35
CA ASN A 93 -8.57 -9.37 -3.26
C ASN A 93 -9.33 -8.62 -4.36
N PHE A 94 -9.96 -7.49 -4.01
CA PHE A 94 -10.64 -6.61 -4.97
C PHE A 94 -9.69 -6.11 -6.08
N VAL A 95 -8.48 -5.69 -5.69
CA VAL A 95 -7.45 -5.27 -6.64
C VAL A 95 -6.90 -6.48 -7.41
N ALA A 96 -6.62 -7.59 -6.73
CA ALA A 96 -6.01 -8.78 -7.33
C ALA A 96 -6.87 -9.37 -8.47
N ILE A 97 -8.20 -9.34 -8.34
CA ILE A 97 -9.13 -9.81 -9.38
C ILE A 97 -9.12 -8.89 -10.62
N SER A 98 -8.82 -7.60 -10.43
CA SER A 98 -8.81 -6.61 -11.52
C SER A 98 -7.43 -6.48 -12.18
N PHE A 99 -6.36 -6.88 -11.50
CA PHE A 99 -5.00 -6.71 -11.96
C PHE A 99 -4.57 -7.79 -12.97
N PRO A 100 -3.81 -7.46 -14.05
CA PRO A 100 -3.44 -6.11 -14.50
C PRO A 100 -4.44 -5.52 -15.51
N ASP A 101 -5.35 -6.33 -16.05
CA ASP A 101 -6.08 -5.99 -17.28
C ASP A 101 -7.27 -5.04 -17.08
N ASN A 102 -7.84 -4.99 -15.88
CA ASN A 102 -9.07 -4.25 -15.58
C ASN A 102 -8.84 -3.07 -14.62
N LEU A 103 -7.62 -2.53 -14.58
CA LEU A 103 -7.26 -1.44 -13.68
C LEU A 103 -8.10 -0.17 -13.89
N GLY A 104 -8.59 0.07 -15.11
CA GLY A 104 -9.48 1.22 -15.38
C GLY A 104 -10.79 1.21 -14.60
N ASN A 105 -11.25 0.05 -14.13
CA ASN A 105 -12.47 -0.06 -13.33
C ASN A 105 -12.26 0.27 -11.85
N ILE A 106 -11.01 0.23 -11.38
CA ILE A 106 -10.67 0.34 -9.97
C ILE A 106 -9.74 1.51 -9.65
N PHE A 107 -9.11 2.10 -10.67
CA PHE A 107 -8.24 3.26 -10.55
C PHE A 107 -9.03 4.48 -10.08
N TYR A 108 -8.46 5.26 -9.15
CA TYR A 108 -9.03 6.53 -8.71
C TYR A 108 -8.68 7.66 -9.69
N PRO A 109 -9.65 8.20 -10.47
CA PRO A 109 -9.37 9.14 -11.56
C PRO A 109 -8.69 10.44 -11.14
N HIS A 110 -8.82 10.84 -9.87
CA HIS A 110 -8.27 12.08 -9.34
C HIS A 110 -6.81 11.98 -8.88
N LEU A 111 -6.13 10.85 -9.10
CA LEU A 111 -4.71 10.69 -8.80
C LEU A 111 -3.78 11.37 -9.80
N VAL A 112 -4.23 11.56 -11.04
CA VAL A 112 -3.44 12.11 -12.13
C VAL A 112 -3.96 13.52 -12.45
N SER A 113 -3.05 14.49 -12.57
CA SER A 113 -3.41 15.89 -12.85
C SER A 113 -4.09 16.03 -14.21
N ARG A 114 -5.00 17.00 -14.35
CA ARG A 114 -5.71 17.28 -15.61
C ARG A 114 -4.79 17.58 -16.79
N ASP A 115 -3.56 18.02 -16.54
CA ASP A 115 -2.58 18.32 -17.59
C ASP A 115 -1.99 17.04 -18.23
N GLU A 116 -2.19 15.87 -17.61
CA GLU A 116 -1.68 14.56 -18.05
C GLU A 116 -2.79 13.64 -18.60
N VAL A 117 -4.02 14.13 -18.73
CA VAL A 117 -5.20 13.39 -19.24
C VAL A 117 -5.96 14.18 -20.32
N ALA A 118 -6.44 13.47 -21.34
CA ALA A 118 -7.42 14.01 -22.28
C ALA A 118 -8.79 14.13 -21.58
N GLU A 119 -9.16 15.34 -21.14
CA GLU A 119 -10.48 15.87 -20.69
C GLU A 119 -11.40 15.06 -19.74
N ASP A 120 -11.30 13.73 -19.58
CA ASP A 120 -12.24 12.88 -18.84
C ASP A 120 -11.65 12.09 -17.65
N GLY A 121 -10.32 12.06 -17.47
CA GLY A 121 -9.68 11.31 -16.38
C GLY A 121 -9.82 9.79 -16.48
N ASN A 122 -10.25 9.27 -17.63
CA ASN A 122 -10.43 7.86 -17.87
C ASN A 122 -9.05 7.18 -17.97
N TYR A 123 -8.89 6.07 -17.25
CA TYR A 123 -7.68 5.25 -17.28
C TYR A 123 -7.26 4.91 -18.71
N GLU A 124 -8.22 4.65 -19.60
CA GLU A 124 -7.91 4.26 -20.99
C GLU A 124 -7.23 5.38 -21.81
N ASN A 125 -7.44 6.63 -21.43
CA ASN A 125 -6.86 7.79 -22.10
C ASN A 125 -5.51 8.22 -21.50
N LEU A 126 -5.02 7.53 -20.45
CA LEU A 126 -3.73 7.83 -19.86
C LEU A 126 -2.58 7.54 -20.83
N ILE A 127 -1.54 8.37 -20.77
CA ILE A 127 -0.29 8.19 -21.49
C ILE A 127 0.29 6.80 -21.14
N PRO A 128 0.80 6.01 -22.12
CA PRO A 128 1.30 4.66 -21.88
C PRO A 128 2.28 4.55 -20.70
N THR A 129 3.23 5.48 -20.59
CA THR A 129 4.20 5.52 -19.48
C THR A 129 3.53 5.68 -18.11
N ILE A 130 2.44 6.45 -18.01
CA ILE A 130 1.67 6.59 -16.77
C ILE A 130 0.93 5.29 -16.46
N LYS A 131 0.34 4.63 -17.46
CA LYS A 131 -0.28 3.30 -17.29
C LYS A 131 0.72 2.28 -16.75
N GLU A 132 1.93 2.24 -17.31
CA GLU A 132 3.00 1.35 -16.84
C GLU A 132 3.43 1.65 -15.39
N CYS A 133 3.53 2.94 -15.03
CA CYS A 133 3.78 3.36 -13.65
C CYS A 133 2.66 2.88 -12.72
N LEU A 134 1.39 3.06 -13.10
CA LEU A 134 0.24 2.62 -12.31
C LEU A 134 0.23 1.09 -12.14
N VAL A 135 0.43 0.32 -13.21
CA VAL A 135 0.55 -1.14 -13.14
C VAL A 135 1.65 -1.54 -12.15
N SER A 136 2.79 -0.86 -12.20
CA SER A 136 3.92 -1.13 -11.29
C SER A 136 3.58 -0.80 -9.83
N LEU A 137 2.88 0.33 -9.58
CA LEU A 137 2.42 0.71 -8.25
C LEU A 137 1.39 -0.28 -7.68
N PHE A 138 0.40 -0.70 -8.48
CA PHE A 138 -0.56 -1.74 -8.08
C PHE A 138 0.15 -3.05 -7.77
N LYS A 139 1.13 -3.45 -8.57
CA LYS A 139 1.95 -4.65 -8.31
C LYS A 139 2.70 -4.55 -6.98
N ILE A 140 3.31 -3.41 -6.66
CA ILE A 140 3.96 -3.20 -5.36
C ILE A 140 2.94 -3.33 -4.23
N GLY A 141 1.78 -2.67 -4.34
CA GLY A 141 0.71 -2.75 -3.34
C GLY A 141 0.25 -4.18 -3.09
N LEU A 142 0.02 -4.96 -4.15
CA LEU A 142 -0.36 -6.38 -4.08
C LEU A 142 0.72 -7.23 -3.42
N VAL A 143 1.97 -7.15 -3.91
CA VAL A 143 3.07 -7.96 -3.35
C VAL A 143 3.35 -7.60 -1.89
N CYS A 144 3.27 -6.32 -1.51
CA CYS A 144 3.44 -5.91 -0.11
C CYS A 144 2.32 -6.42 0.79
N SER A 145 1.10 -6.56 0.28
CA SER A 145 -0.09 -6.98 1.05
C SER A 145 -0.43 -8.48 0.90
N MET A 146 0.54 -9.31 0.50
CA MET A 146 0.37 -10.77 0.48
C MET A 146 0.05 -11.31 1.89
N GLU A 147 -0.81 -12.32 1.97
CA GLU A 147 -1.20 -12.95 3.23
C GLU A 147 0.02 -13.54 3.95
N SER A 148 0.89 -14.25 3.24
CA SER A 148 2.13 -14.80 3.80
C SER A 148 3.20 -13.73 3.97
N PRO A 149 3.76 -13.53 5.18
CA PRO A 149 4.85 -12.57 5.41
C PRO A 149 6.11 -12.84 4.57
N LYS A 150 6.31 -14.08 4.12
CA LYS A 150 7.47 -14.51 3.32
C LYS A 150 7.37 -14.12 1.84
N GLU A 151 6.16 -13.86 1.36
CA GLU A 151 5.89 -13.45 -0.02
C GLU A 151 5.92 -11.93 -0.18
N ARG A 152 5.96 -11.19 0.94
CA ARG A 152 6.00 -9.74 0.94
C ARG A 152 7.36 -9.21 0.51
N MET A 153 7.34 -8.21 -0.36
CA MET A 153 8.54 -7.49 -0.79
C MET A 153 9.21 -6.82 0.43
N ASN A 154 10.53 -6.92 0.55
CA ASN A 154 11.24 -6.20 1.62
C ASN A 154 11.33 -4.70 1.30
N ILE A 155 11.53 -3.86 2.32
CA ILE A 155 11.53 -2.40 2.17
C ILE A 155 12.61 -1.87 1.23
N ALA A 156 13.76 -2.55 1.10
CA ALA A 156 14.83 -2.12 0.22
C ALA A 156 14.40 -2.27 -1.25
N ASP A 157 13.76 -3.38 -1.59
CA ASP A 157 13.18 -3.60 -2.92
C ASP A 157 12.02 -2.66 -3.19
N VAL A 158 11.11 -2.44 -2.22
CA VAL A 158 10.02 -1.46 -2.36
C VAL A 158 10.57 -0.08 -2.70
N THR A 159 11.59 0.38 -1.95
CA THR A 159 12.21 1.70 -2.16
C THR A 159 12.89 1.78 -3.52
N ARG A 160 13.56 0.71 -3.94
CA ARG A 160 14.23 0.61 -5.25
C ARG A 160 13.23 0.71 -6.39
N GLU A 161 12.16 -0.09 -6.37
CA GLU A 161 11.12 -0.09 -7.40
C GLU A 161 10.38 1.26 -7.44
N LEU A 162 10.01 1.84 -6.29
CA LEU A 162 9.40 3.17 -6.24
C LEU A 162 10.31 4.26 -6.80
N SER A 163 11.63 4.16 -6.56
CA SER A 163 12.58 5.10 -7.15
C SER A 163 12.65 4.96 -8.67
N ILE A 164 12.48 3.75 -9.23
CA ILE A 164 12.46 3.53 -10.67
C ILE A 164 11.18 4.12 -11.25
N ILE A 165 10.02 3.79 -10.67
CA ILE A 165 8.71 4.32 -11.08
C ILE A 165 8.71 5.85 -11.07
N ARG A 166 9.22 6.47 -10.00
CA ARG A 166 9.32 7.94 -9.89
C ARG A 166 10.17 8.54 -11.00
N LYS A 167 11.29 7.91 -11.36
CA LYS A 167 12.14 8.40 -12.46
C LYS A 167 11.40 8.30 -13.79
N THR A 168 10.82 7.14 -14.10
CA THR A 168 10.04 6.91 -15.32
C THR A 168 8.87 7.88 -15.45
N PHE A 169 8.15 8.15 -14.35
CA PHE A 169 7.06 9.13 -14.32
C PHE A 169 7.55 10.56 -14.63
N LEU A 170 8.71 10.97 -14.08
CA LEU A 170 9.24 12.32 -14.26
C LEU A 170 9.95 12.55 -15.59
N THR A 171 10.61 11.53 -16.15
CA THR A 171 11.39 11.66 -17.39
C THR A 171 10.61 11.28 -18.64
N GLY A 172 9.54 10.48 -18.51
CA GLY A 172 8.82 9.92 -19.64
C GLY A 172 9.60 8.83 -20.41
N GLU A 173 10.80 8.45 -19.95
CA GLU A 173 11.67 7.47 -20.60
C GLU A 173 11.47 6.07 -20.00
N ILE A 174 11.27 5.09 -20.88
CA ILE A 174 11.19 3.66 -20.55
C ILE A 174 12.62 3.10 -20.60
N ASN A 175 13.09 2.48 -19.52
CA ASN A 175 14.36 1.73 -19.51
C ASN A 175 14.17 0.33 -20.10
#